data_AF-A0A428QQ09-F1
#
_entry.id   AF-A0A428QQ09-F1
#
_cell.length_a   1.000
_cell.length_b   1.000
_cell.length_c   1.000
_cell.angle_alpha   90.00
_cell.angle_beta   90.00
_cell.angle_gamma   90.00
#
_symmetry.space_group_name_H-M   'P 1'
#
loop_
_entity.id
_entity.type
_entity.pdbx_description
1 polymer ?
#
loop_
_entity_poly.entity_id
_entity_poly.type
_entity_poly.pdbx_seq_one_letter_code
_entity_poly.pdbx_strand_id
1 'polypeptide(L)'
;MALYGFQEGISQMTDDNSDALFVCASLNILHVFGVFGPLYDGPTASRKSRILGAEWIPTIRGVGAVLGPVYERVRFGPLSPLLGLGNWDELDPNDHPGAEDSHYRSIQEVWAQSHDAEVYDNALYHLRKCNAYMKQFKSMNPQVLAEWGYNQAWSGPFIWLHSSADGYFELLQQRQPPALLIFAYLGTLFHSLNDYWFMDGWGRNMVDVADELLGEYWSRWMAWPKAVVGIGA
;
A
#
# COMPACT_ATOMS: atom_id res chain seq x y z
N MET A 1 12.96 -0.21 24.76
CA MET A 1 14.38 0.15 24.49
C MET A 1 14.58 0.58 23.04
N ALA A 2 14.30 -0.26 22.02
CA ALA A 2 14.51 0.11 20.61
C ALA A 2 13.64 1.30 20.12
N LEU A 3 12.34 1.32 20.44
CA LEU A 3 11.43 2.42 20.08
C LEU A 3 11.77 3.75 20.77
N TYR A 4 12.29 3.69 22.01
CA TYR A 4 12.71 4.88 22.76
C TYR A 4 13.98 5.49 22.15
N GLY A 5 14.97 4.66 21.81
CA GLY A 5 16.17 5.12 21.10
C GLY A 5 15.88 5.65 19.68
N PHE A 6 14.87 5.11 19.00
CA PHE A 6 14.40 5.64 17.71
C PHE A 6 13.75 7.03 17.89
N GLN A 7 12.86 7.21 18.87
CA GLN A 7 12.25 8.51 19.17
C GLN A 7 13.27 9.57 19.60
N GLU A 8 14.25 9.19 20.42
CA GLU A 8 15.34 10.07 20.84
C GLU A 8 16.24 10.45 19.65
N GLY A 9 16.58 9.48 18.80
CA GLY A 9 17.35 9.71 17.57
C GLY A 9 16.66 10.63 16.57
N ILE A 10 15.32 10.56 16.44
CA ILE A 10 14.54 11.51 15.61
C ILE A 10 14.65 12.93 16.16
N SER A 11 14.63 13.11 17.48
CA SER A 11 14.73 14.44 18.10
C SER A 11 16.14 15.06 18.02
N GLN A 12 17.18 14.23 17.78
CA GLN A 12 18.58 14.65 17.62
C GLN A 12 19.11 14.28 16.23
N MET A 13 18.35 14.59 15.17
CA MET A 13 18.67 14.14 13.81
C MET A 13 19.93 14.84 13.24
N THR A 14 20.95 14.06 12.91
CA THR A 14 22.23 14.51 12.33
C THR A 14 22.56 13.73 11.05
N ASP A 15 23.61 14.12 10.34
CA ASP A 15 24.05 13.38 9.15
C ASP A 15 24.52 11.96 9.53
N ASP A 16 25.16 11.80 10.69
CA ASP A 16 25.72 10.53 11.16
C ASP A 16 24.65 9.49 11.55
N ASN A 17 23.42 9.91 11.88
CA ASN A 17 22.35 9.01 12.31
C ASN A 17 21.21 8.83 11.29
N SER A 18 21.23 9.60 10.20
CA SER A 18 20.17 9.62 9.18
C SER A 18 19.98 8.26 8.51
N ASP A 19 21.07 7.58 8.14
CA ASP A 19 21.02 6.25 7.53
C ASP A 19 20.48 5.18 8.49
N ALA A 20 20.89 5.25 9.77
CA ALA A 20 20.42 4.33 10.80
C ALA A 20 18.92 4.51 11.11
N LEU A 21 18.45 5.76 11.13
CA LEU A 21 17.03 6.09 11.28
C LEU A 21 16.21 5.58 10.09
N PHE A 22 16.73 5.72 8.86
CA PHE A 22 16.09 5.19 7.67
C PHE A 22 15.94 3.67 7.73
N VAL A 23 17.02 2.95 8.02
CA VAL A 23 16.97 1.48 8.14
C VAL A 23 16.04 1.04 9.28
N CYS A 24 16.07 1.72 10.43
CA CYS A 24 15.19 1.40 11.55
C CYS A 24 13.71 1.61 11.21
N ALA A 25 13.40 2.70 10.50
CA ALA A 25 12.07 2.98 9.99
C ALA A 25 11.58 1.92 8.99
N SER A 26 12.43 1.51 8.03
CA SER A 26 12.09 0.43 7.10
C SER A 26 11.84 -0.90 7.82
N LEU A 27 12.65 -1.23 8.84
CA LEU A 27 12.44 -2.41 9.67
C LEU A 27 11.16 -2.31 10.50
N ASN A 28 10.78 -1.12 10.96
CA ASN A 28 9.50 -0.92 11.65
C ASN A 28 8.30 -1.19 10.74
N ILE A 29 8.37 -0.83 9.45
CA ILE A 29 7.32 -1.19 8.48
C ILE A 29 7.18 -2.71 8.39
N LEU A 30 8.30 -3.45 8.24
CA LEU A 30 8.27 -4.91 8.22
C LEU A 30 7.72 -5.50 9.54
N HIS A 31 8.09 -4.92 10.67
CA HIS A 31 7.61 -5.33 11.98
C HIS A 31 6.10 -5.14 12.12
N VAL A 32 5.54 -4.02 11.65
CA VAL A 32 4.09 -3.76 11.61
C VAL A 32 3.38 -4.87 10.86
N PHE A 33 3.82 -5.22 9.64
CA PHE A 33 3.15 -6.28 8.87
C PHE A 33 3.33 -7.67 9.48
N GLY A 34 4.49 -7.95 10.09
CA GLY A 34 4.71 -9.20 10.81
C GLY A 34 3.80 -9.36 12.04
N VAL A 35 3.69 -8.33 12.88
CA VAL A 35 2.89 -8.35 14.11
C VAL A 35 1.40 -8.27 13.83
N PHE A 36 0.98 -7.39 12.91
CA PHE A 36 -0.42 -7.22 12.55
C PHE A 36 -0.90 -8.19 11.47
N GLY A 37 -0.05 -9.08 10.97
CA GLY A 37 -0.37 -10.07 9.93
C GLY A 37 -0.72 -11.44 10.51
N PRO A 38 -0.04 -12.53 10.08
CA PRO A 38 -0.31 -13.90 10.50
C PRO A 38 -0.20 -14.16 12.01
N LEU A 39 0.52 -13.29 12.74
CA LEU A 39 0.84 -13.46 14.16
C LEU A 39 -0.22 -12.89 15.11
N TYR A 40 -1.26 -12.23 14.61
CA TYR A 40 -2.28 -11.59 15.45
C TYR A 40 -3.46 -12.52 15.74
N ASP A 41 -3.64 -12.90 17.02
CA ASP A 41 -4.70 -13.78 17.51
C ASP A 41 -5.69 -13.01 18.44
N GLY A 42 -6.50 -12.12 17.86
CA GLY A 42 -7.46 -11.26 18.59
C GLY A 42 -8.93 -11.38 18.12
N PRO A 43 -9.91 -10.83 18.88
CA PRO A 43 -11.36 -10.99 18.61
C PRO A 43 -11.82 -10.54 17.21
N THR A 44 -12.89 -11.13 16.64
CA THR A 44 -13.34 -10.82 15.27
C THR A 44 -13.73 -9.35 15.01
N ALA A 45 -14.34 -8.67 15.98
CA ALA A 45 -14.61 -7.23 15.87
C ALA A 45 -13.32 -6.38 15.82
N SER A 46 -12.27 -6.85 16.52
CA SER A 46 -10.92 -6.26 16.42
C SER A 46 -10.28 -6.56 15.06
N ARG A 47 -10.57 -7.72 14.44
CA ARG A 47 -10.10 -8.08 13.09
C ARG A 47 -10.54 -7.06 12.03
N LYS A 48 -11.82 -6.68 11.95
CA LYS A 48 -12.28 -5.74 10.91
C LYS A 48 -11.60 -4.37 11.01
N SER A 49 -11.57 -3.80 12.22
CA SER A 49 -10.93 -2.50 12.46
C SER A 49 -9.42 -2.54 12.20
N ARG A 50 -8.76 -3.61 12.63
CA ARG A 50 -7.33 -3.83 12.38
C ARG A 50 -7.04 -3.93 10.89
N ILE A 51 -7.77 -4.75 10.15
CA ILE A 51 -7.54 -4.96 8.71
C ILE A 51 -7.80 -3.68 7.92
N LEU A 52 -8.88 -2.94 8.20
CA LEU A 52 -9.17 -1.62 7.59
C LEU A 52 -8.10 -0.55 7.89
N GLY A 53 -7.16 -0.86 8.78
CA GLY A 53 -5.97 -0.04 8.97
C GLY A 53 -6.09 1.01 10.06
N ALA A 54 -6.95 0.79 11.06
CA ALA A 54 -7.03 1.70 12.21
C ALA A 54 -5.67 1.92 12.91
N GLU A 55 -4.78 0.91 12.90
CA GLU A 55 -3.49 0.98 13.59
C GLU A 55 -2.31 1.02 12.62
N TRP A 56 -2.31 0.14 11.60
CA TRP A 56 -1.15 -0.01 10.72
C TRP A 56 -1.02 1.11 9.67
N ILE A 57 -2.11 1.68 9.16
CA ILE A 57 -2.04 2.80 8.19
C ILE A 57 -1.46 4.06 8.82
N PRO A 58 -1.95 4.55 9.99
CA PRO A 58 -1.32 5.68 10.67
C PRO A 58 0.14 5.41 11.02
N THR A 59 0.48 4.18 11.40
CA THR A 59 1.86 3.82 11.73
C THR A 59 2.79 3.96 10.52
N ILE A 60 2.39 3.45 9.34
CA ILE A 60 3.17 3.58 8.10
C ILE A 60 3.29 5.05 7.68
N ARG A 61 2.18 5.79 7.68
CA ARG A 61 2.19 7.21 7.31
C ARG A 61 3.03 8.04 8.28
N GLY A 62 3.01 7.70 9.58
CA GLY A 62 3.85 8.31 10.60
C GLY A 62 5.33 8.05 10.38
N VAL A 63 5.71 6.84 9.95
CA VAL A 63 7.08 6.54 9.53
C VAL A 63 7.48 7.41 8.34
N GLY A 64 6.63 7.56 7.32
CA GLY A 64 6.88 8.45 6.19
C GLY A 64 7.09 9.91 6.60
N ALA A 65 6.27 10.43 7.51
CA ALA A 65 6.40 11.80 8.01
C ALA A 65 7.72 12.03 8.78
N VAL A 66 8.15 11.04 9.56
CA VAL A 66 9.45 11.05 10.26
C VAL A 66 10.62 10.96 9.29
N LEU A 67 10.46 10.23 8.19
CA LEU A 67 11.50 10.05 7.18
C LEU A 67 11.65 11.25 6.24
N GLY A 68 10.62 12.09 6.09
CA GLY A 68 10.64 13.27 5.21
C GLY A 68 11.87 14.17 5.38
N PRO A 69 12.23 14.60 6.61
CA PRO A 69 13.41 15.42 6.86
C PRO A 69 14.75 14.72 6.53
N VAL A 70 14.81 13.40 6.60
CA VAL A 70 16.02 12.61 6.36
C VAL A 70 16.11 12.11 4.91
N TYR A 71 15.02 12.16 4.14
CA TYR A 71 14.97 11.80 2.72
C TYR A 71 16.03 12.54 1.88
N GLU A 72 16.14 13.86 2.06
CA GLU A 72 17.11 14.70 1.36
C GLU A 72 18.56 14.29 1.60
N ARG A 73 18.86 13.72 2.78
CA ARG A 73 20.20 13.24 3.13
C ARG A 73 20.44 11.83 2.56
N VAL A 74 19.48 10.92 2.77
CA VAL A 74 19.56 9.52 2.32
C VAL A 74 19.63 9.42 0.79
N ARG A 75 18.95 10.31 0.05
CA ARG A 75 18.95 10.31 -1.43
C ARG A 75 20.31 10.63 -2.05
N PHE A 76 21.19 11.32 -1.33
CA PHE A 76 22.57 11.58 -1.76
C PHE A 76 23.59 10.68 -1.04
N GLY A 77 23.12 9.85 -0.11
CA GLY A 77 23.94 8.96 0.71
C GLY A 77 24.09 7.54 0.13
N PRO A 78 24.73 6.63 0.89
CA PRO A 78 24.98 5.25 0.48
C PRO A 78 23.70 4.42 0.33
N LEU A 79 22.60 4.85 0.95
CA LEU A 79 21.29 4.21 0.87
C LEU A 79 20.43 4.72 -0.30
N SER A 80 20.95 5.63 -1.13
CA SER A 80 20.23 6.11 -2.33
C SER A 80 19.69 5.01 -3.26
N PRO A 81 20.34 3.83 -3.44
CA PRO A 81 19.77 2.75 -4.24
C PRO A 81 18.51 2.11 -3.63
N LEU A 82 18.23 2.36 -2.34
CA LEU A 82 16.98 1.96 -1.66
C LEU A 82 15.84 2.96 -1.86
N LEU A 83 16.11 4.12 -2.47
CA LEU A 83 15.11 5.18 -2.70
C LEU A 83 14.68 5.28 -4.17
N GLY A 84 15.49 4.79 -5.10
CA GLY A 84 15.16 4.81 -6.52
C GLY A 84 13.84 4.08 -6.80
N LEU A 85 12.92 4.76 -7.50
CA LEU A 85 11.66 4.17 -7.98
C LEU A 85 11.69 3.91 -9.49
N GLY A 86 12.88 3.87 -10.09
CA GLY A 86 13.05 3.70 -11.54
C GLY A 86 12.28 4.76 -12.33
N ASN A 87 11.46 4.32 -13.28
CA ASN A 87 10.63 5.15 -14.15
C ASN A 87 9.30 5.64 -13.52
N TRP A 88 9.17 5.65 -12.19
CA TRP A 88 7.91 5.97 -11.52
C TRP A 88 7.29 7.30 -11.98
N ASP A 89 8.09 8.35 -12.12
CA ASP A 89 7.59 9.67 -12.52
C ASP A 89 7.10 9.71 -13.98
N GLU A 90 7.68 8.88 -14.85
CA GLU A 90 7.31 8.74 -16.27
C GLU A 90 6.11 7.81 -16.48
N LEU A 91 5.82 6.95 -15.50
CA LEU A 91 4.75 5.98 -15.60
C LEU A 91 3.37 6.64 -15.44
N ASP A 92 2.57 6.62 -16.50
CA ASP A 92 1.15 6.96 -16.46
C ASP A 92 0.28 5.74 -16.85
N PRO A 93 -0.56 5.21 -15.93
CA PRO A 93 -1.48 4.12 -16.23
C PRO A 93 -2.58 4.49 -17.25
N ASN A 94 -2.75 5.77 -17.60
CA ASN A 94 -3.68 6.20 -18.64
C ASN A 94 -3.12 6.04 -20.05
N ASP A 95 -1.80 6.21 -20.23
CA ASP A 95 -1.15 6.09 -21.54
C ASP A 95 -0.96 4.63 -21.93
N HIS A 96 -0.60 3.79 -20.97
CA HIS A 96 -0.32 2.37 -21.17
C HIS A 96 -1.11 1.51 -20.17
N PRO A 97 -2.42 1.33 -20.38
CA PRO A 97 -3.24 0.55 -19.46
C PRO A 97 -2.79 -0.92 -19.45
N GLY A 98 -2.62 -1.48 -18.25
CA GLY A 98 -2.33 -2.90 -18.08
C GLY A 98 -3.51 -3.79 -18.47
N ALA A 99 -3.28 -5.09 -18.66
CA ALA A 99 -4.31 -6.05 -19.09
C ALA A 99 -5.55 -6.08 -18.18
N GLU A 100 -5.37 -5.82 -16.88
CA GLU A 100 -6.44 -5.82 -15.87
C GLU A 100 -7.01 -4.42 -15.57
N ASP A 101 -6.54 -3.37 -16.26
CA ASP A 101 -6.90 -1.96 -15.96
C ASP A 101 -8.41 -1.69 -16.09
N SER A 102 -9.08 -2.42 -16.97
CA SER A 102 -10.54 -2.36 -17.13
C SER A 102 -11.30 -2.69 -15.85
N HIS A 103 -10.79 -3.62 -15.03
CA HIS A 103 -11.42 -3.96 -13.75
C HIS A 103 -11.34 -2.78 -12.77
N TYR A 104 -10.19 -2.11 -12.68
CA TYR A 104 -10.03 -0.91 -11.85
C TYR A 104 -10.93 0.24 -12.32
N ARG A 105 -11.03 0.48 -13.63
CA ARG A 105 -11.90 1.54 -14.16
C ARG A 105 -13.39 1.24 -13.96
N SER A 106 -13.78 -0.03 -13.95
CA SER A 106 -15.18 -0.45 -13.84
C SER A 106 -15.84 0.03 -12.54
N ILE A 107 -15.08 0.20 -11.45
CA ILE A 107 -15.64 0.64 -10.17
C ILE A 107 -15.90 2.15 -10.12
N GLN A 108 -15.40 2.96 -11.07
CA GLN A 108 -15.63 4.41 -11.07
C GLN A 108 -17.10 4.81 -11.16
N GLU A 109 -17.93 3.96 -11.79
CA GLU A 109 -19.38 4.19 -11.87
C GLU A 109 -20.06 4.29 -10.50
N VAL A 110 -19.45 3.69 -9.47
CA VAL A 110 -19.99 3.63 -8.10
C VAL A 110 -20.08 5.01 -7.46
N TRP A 111 -19.13 5.90 -7.75
CA TRP A 111 -19.04 7.22 -7.14
C TRP A 111 -19.27 8.35 -8.15
N ALA A 112 -19.79 8.07 -9.34
CA ALA A 112 -20.01 9.05 -10.40
C ALA A 112 -20.88 10.26 -9.97
N GLN A 113 -21.74 10.08 -8.96
CA GLN A 113 -22.60 11.13 -8.39
C GLN A 113 -22.23 11.50 -6.95
N SER A 114 -21.09 11.02 -6.44
CA SER A 114 -20.65 11.30 -5.07
C SER A 114 -20.01 12.69 -4.97
N HIS A 115 -20.17 13.34 -3.82
CA HIS A 115 -19.43 14.56 -3.50
C HIS A 115 -17.93 14.30 -3.38
N ASP A 116 -17.54 13.10 -2.93
CA ASP A 116 -16.15 12.70 -2.72
C ASP A 116 -15.51 12.07 -3.97
N ALA A 117 -16.11 12.23 -5.16
CA ALA A 117 -15.67 11.56 -6.38
C ALA A 117 -14.18 11.81 -6.70
N GLU A 118 -13.70 13.04 -6.52
CA GLU A 118 -12.31 13.41 -6.75
C GLU A 118 -11.34 12.67 -5.82
N VAL A 119 -11.73 12.44 -4.56
CA VAL A 119 -10.93 11.69 -3.58
C VAL A 119 -10.79 10.22 -4.01
N TYR A 120 -11.89 9.62 -4.47
CA TYR A 120 -11.89 8.25 -4.96
C TYR A 120 -11.13 8.10 -6.29
N ASP A 121 -11.29 9.03 -7.22
CA ASP A 121 -10.56 9.03 -8.49
C ASP A 121 -9.05 9.17 -8.28
N ASN A 122 -8.63 10.04 -7.34
CA ASN A 122 -7.23 10.18 -6.97
C ASN A 122 -6.66 8.88 -6.36
N ALA A 123 -7.37 8.28 -5.40
CA ALA A 123 -6.95 7.03 -4.78
C ALA A 123 -6.88 5.87 -5.80
N LEU A 124 -7.86 5.79 -6.71
CA LEU A 124 -7.89 4.80 -7.78
C LEU A 124 -6.77 5.02 -8.80
N TYR A 125 -6.49 6.26 -9.19
CA TYR A 125 -5.40 6.58 -10.11
C TYR A 125 -4.05 6.09 -9.57
N HIS A 126 -3.74 6.42 -8.32
CA HIS A 126 -2.52 5.94 -7.67
C HIS A 126 -2.50 4.41 -7.57
N LEU A 127 -3.65 3.77 -7.33
CA LEU A 127 -3.73 2.30 -7.26
C LEU A 127 -3.39 1.67 -8.61
N ARG A 128 -3.96 2.23 -9.69
CA ARG A 128 -3.67 1.81 -11.07
C ARG A 128 -2.20 2.01 -11.42
N LYS A 129 -1.61 3.15 -11.03
CA LYS A 129 -0.18 3.43 -11.21
C LYS A 129 0.70 2.44 -10.46
N CYS A 130 0.37 2.12 -9.20
CA CYS A 130 1.06 1.09 -8.43
C CYS A 130 0.96 -0.29 -9.08
N ASN A 131 -0.22 -0.69 -9.55
CA ASN A 131 -0.39 -1.96 -10.26
C ASN A 131 0.50 -2.03 -11.53
N ALA A 132 0.48 -0.97 -12.35
CA ALA A 132 1.32 -0.89 -13.55
C ALA A 132 2.81 -0.98 -13.19
N TYR A 133 3.24 -0.25 -12.16
CA TYR A 133 4.60 -0.26 -11.65
C TYR A 133 5.02 -1.65 -11.16
N MET A 134 4.15 -2.37 -10.45
CA MET A 134 4.45 -3.72 -9.98
C MET A 134 4.55 -4.73 -11.12
N LYS A 135 3.67 -4.61 -12.13
CA LYS A 135 3.57 -5.57 -13.23
C LYS A 135 4.74 -5.49 -14.21
N GLN A 136 5.29 -4.30 -14.47
CA GLN A 136 6.44 -4.16 -15.38
C GLN A 136 7.65 -5.00 -14.94
N PHE A 137 7.84 -5.23 -13.64
CA PHE A 137 8.95 -6.04 -13.13
C PHE A 137 8.85 -7.53 -13.49
N LYS A 138 7.67 -8.06 -13.80
CA LYS A 138 7.50 -9.46 -14.21
C LYS A 138 8.08 -9.75 -15.60
N SER A 139 8.20 -8.73 -16.43
CA SER A 139 8.62 -8.84 -17.84
C SER A 139 9.94 -8.13 -18.14
N MET A 140 10.58 -7.51 -17.13
CA MET A 140 11.76 -6.69 -17.32
C MET A 140 13.04 -7.53 -17.41
N ASN A 141 14.01 -7.08 -18.21
CA ASN A 141 15.32 -7.72 -18.29
C ASN A 141 16.03 -7.58 -16.92
N PRO A 142 16.56 -8.69 -16.33
CA PRO A 142 17.29 -8.65 -15.06
C PRO A 142 18.45 -7.65 -15.01
N GLN A 143 19.08 -7.33 -16.14
CA GLN A 143 20.16 -6.36 -16.23
C GLN A 143 19.65 -4.93 -16.01
N VAL A 144 18.49 -4.59 -16.60
CA VAL A 144 17.82 -3.29 -16.38
C VAL A 144 17.28 -3.20 -14.95
N LEU A 145 16.79 -4.32 -14.41
CA LEU A 145 16.31 -4.40 -13.03
C LEU A 145 17.42 -4.07 -12.02
N ALA A 146 18.65 -4.50 -12.28
CA ALA A 146 19.80 -4.23 -11.41
C ALA A 146 20.17 -2.75 -11.35
N GLU A 147 19.84 -1.97 -12.40
CA GLU A 147 20.09 -0.52 -12.46
C GLU A 147 19.04 0.28 -11.68
N TRP A 148 17.85 -0.28 -11.43
CA TRP A 148 16.71 0.43 -10.83
C TRP A 148 16.64 0.31 -9.30
N GLY A 149 17.69 -0.23 -8.67
CA GLY A 149 17.79 -0.34 -7.22
C GLY A 149 16.93 -1.46 -6.63
N TYR A 150 16.63 -1.32 -5.33
CA TYR A 150 16.00 -2.38 -4.54
C TYR A 150 14.48 -2.23 -4.37
N ASN A 151 13.92 -1.04 -4.66
CA ASN A 151 12.46 -0.88 -4.71
C ASN A 151 11.96 -1.44 -6.04
N GLN A 152 11.32 -2.60 -5.94
CA GLN A 152 10.79 -3.36 -7.08
C GLN A 152 9.29 -3.56 -6.87
N ALA A 153 8.73 -4.68 -7.32
CA ALA A 153 7.30 -4.93 -7.19
C ALA A 153 6.77 -4.84 -5.74
N TRP A 154 7.59 -5.15 -4.73
CA TRP A 154 7.13 -5.14 -3.34
C TRP A 154 6.81 -3.74 -2.79
N SER A 155 7.39 -2.66 -3.33
CA SER A 155 7.17 -1.30 -2.81
C SER A 155 5.83 -0.71 -3.26
N GLY A 156 5.22 -1.23 -4.34
CA GLY A 156 4.00 -0.67 -4.94
C GLY A 156 2.85 -0.40 -3.95
N PRO A 157 2.41 -1.38 -3.15
CA PRO A 157 1.32 -1.15 -2.20
C PRO A 157 1.69 -0.15 -1.10
N PHE A 158 2.97 -0.06 -0.73
CA PHE A 158 3.47 0.90 0.24
C PHE A 158 3.51 2.31 -0.34
N ILE A 159 3.92 2.47 -1.60
CA ILE A 159 3.85 3.75 -2.30
C ILE A 159 2.42 4.25 -2.32
N TRP A 160 1.45 3.40 -2.65
CA TRP A 160 0.03 3.76 -2.63
C TRP A 160 -0.44 4.33 -1.29
N LEU A 161 0.00 3.73 -0.18
CA LEU A 161 -0.36 4.16 1.18
C LEU A 161 0.17 5.55 1.53
N HIS A 162 1.29 5.96 0.92
CA HIS A 162 1.87 7.29 1.10
C HIS A 162 1.31 8.30 0.10
N SER A 163 1.02 7.89 -1.14
CA SER A 163 0.52 8.79 -2.20
C SER A 163 -0.96 9.12 -2.09
N SER A 164 -1.76 8.24 -1.47
CA SER A 164 -3.20 8.49 -1.32
C SER A 164 -3.48 9.58 -0.28
N ALA A 165 -4.43 10.46 -0.59
CA ALA A 165 -4.80 11.59 0.27
C ALA A 165 -5.40 11.14 1.62
N ASP A 166 -5.19 11.94 2.68
CA ASP A 166 -5.75 11.64 4.03
C ASP A 166 -7.27 11.47 4.01
N GLY A 167 -7.98 12.29 3.22
CA GLY A 167 -9.44 12.21 3.08
C GLY A 167 -9.94 10.85 2.59
N TYR A 168 -9.16 10.11 1.80
CA TYR A 168 -9.52 8.74 1.43
C TYR A 168 -9.57 7.82 2.65
N PHE A 169 -8.57 7.93 3.53
CA PHE A 169 -8.48 7.07 4.72
C PHE A 169 -9.56 7.41 5.74
N GLU A 170 -9.99 8.67 5.82
CA GLU A 170 -11.16 9.07 6.60
C GLU A 170 -12.43 8.38 6.09
N LEU A 171 -12.67 8.40 4.78
CA LEU A 171 -13.80 7.71 4.14
C LEU A 171 -13.74 6.19 4.34
N LEU A 172 -12.53 5.60 4.32
CA LEU A 172 -12.32 4.19 4.63
C LEU A 172 -12.67 3.85 6.09
N GLN A 173 -12.25 4.68 7.05
CA GLN A 173 -12.58 4.50 8.47
C GLN A 173 -14.09 4.67 8.72
N GLN A 174 -14.74 5.58 7.99
CA GLN A 174 -16.19 5.74 7.97
C GLN A 174 -16.91 4.59 7.25
N ARG A 175 -16.16 3.66 6.64
CA ARG A 175 -16.67 2.48 5.91
C ARG A 175 -17.56 2.86 4.73
N GLN A 176 -17.22 3.96 4.05
CA GLN A 176 -17.92 4.35 2.83
C GLN A 176 -17.74 3.26 1.77
N PRO A 177 -18.82 2.80 1.11
CA PRO A 177 -18.72 1.69 0.16
C PRO A 177 -17.70 1.88 -0.98
N PRO A 178 -17.56 3.06 -1.61
CA PRO A 178 -16.52 3.28 -2.62
C PRO A 178 -15.10 3.13 -2.05
N ALA A 179 -14.86 3.59 -0.82
CA ALA A 179 -13.57 3.43 -0.15
C ALA A 179 -13.26 1.95 0.12
N LEU A 180 -14.25 1.17 0.58
CA LEU A 180 -14.09 -0.26 0.82
C LEU A 180 -13.80 -1.03 -0.49
N LEU A 181 -14.41 -0.63 -1.61
CA LEU A 181 -14.09 -1.22 -2.92
C LEU A 181 -12.63 -0.95 -3.31
N ILE A 182 -12.17 0.30 -3.26
CA ILE A 182 -10.78 0.63 -3.59
C ILE A 182 -9.82 -0.14 -2.65
N PHE A 183 -10.17 -0.28 -1.37
CA PHE A 183 -9.41 -1.07 -0.41
C PHE A 183 -9.34 -2.56 -0.76
N ALA A 184 -10.44 -3.16 -1.25
CA ALA A 184 -10.42 -4.53 -1.76
C ALA A 184 -9.49 -4.67 -2.98
N TYR A 185 -9.49 -3.69 -3.89
CA TYR A 185 -8.59 -3.68 -5.04
C TYR A 185 -7.12 -3.48 -4.61
N LEU A 186 -6.84 -2.72 -3.54
CA LEU A 186 -5.52 -2.69 -2.91
C LEU A 186 -5.12 -4.07 -2.37
N GLY A 187 -6.07 -4.80 -1.79
CA GLY A 187 -5.89 -6.19 -1.35
C GLY A 187 -5.33 -7.10 -2.44
N THR A 188 -5.67 -6.87 -3.71
CA THR A 188 -5.12 -7.64 -4.84
C THR A 188 -3.63 -7.38 -5.06
N LEU A 189 -3.15 -6.15 -4.81
CA LEU A 189 -1.73 -5.83 -4.88
C LEU A 189 -0.98 -6.46 -3.70
N PHE A 190 -1.54 -6.38 -2.49
CA PHE A 190 -0.99 -7.07 -1.33
C PHE A 190 -0.92 -8.59 -1.53
N HIS A 191 -1.92 -9.19 -2.18
CA HIS A 191 -1.93 -10.63 -2.47
C HIS A 191 -0.78 -11.06 -3.39
N SER A 192 -0.35 -10.18 -4.31
CA SER A 192 0.81 -10.46 -5.16
C SER A 192 2.14 -10.50 -4.40
N LEU A 193 2.14 -10.10 -3.12
CA LEU A 193 3.28 -10.15 -2.22
C LEU A 193 3.26 -11.37 -1.29
N ASN A 194 2.37 -12.34 -1.49
CA ASN A 194 2.28 -13.53 -0.65
C ASN A 194 3.55 -14.38 -0.60
N ASP A 195 4.47 -14.24 -1.56
CA ASP A 195 5.78 -14.91 -1.53
C ASP A 195 6.69 -14.37 -0.40
N TYR A 196 6.36 -13.23 0.19
CA TYR A 196 7.05 -12.67 1.36
C TYR A 196 6.38 -13.15 2.65
N TRP A 197 7.16 -13.80 3.53
CA TRP A 197 6.67 -14.44 4.76
C TRP A 197 5.83 -13.53 5.68
N PHE A 198 6.10 -12.22 5.70
CA PHE A 198 5.39 -11.24 6.53
C PHE A 198 4.12 -10.65 5.86
N MET A 199 3.93 -10.90 4.56
CA MET A 199 2.80 -10.41 3.76
C MET A 199 1.76 -11.50 3.49
N ASP A 200 2.09 -12.77 3.77
CA ASP A 200 1.18 -13.88 3.53
C ASP A 200 -0.19 -13.65 4.21
N GLY A 201 -1.25 -13.93 3.46
CA GLY A 201 -2.64 -13.77 3.89
C GLY A 201 -3.18 -12.34 3.95
N TRP A 202 -2.36 -11.28 3.89
CA TRP A 202 -2.82 -9.90 4.01
C TRP A 202 -3.83 -9.53 2.91
N GLY A 203 -3.47 -9.75 1.65
CA GLY A 203 -4.33 -9.39 0.53
C GLY A 203 -5.69 -10.08 0.57
N ARG A 204 -5.71 -11.37 0.91
CA ARG A 204 -6.94 -12.15 1.08
C ARG A 204 -7.79 -11.57 2.22
N ASN A 205 -7.20 -11.31 3.39
CA ASN A 205 -7.91 -10.74 4.54
C ASN A 205 -8.52 -9.38 4.25
N MET A 206 -7.84 -8.53 3.47
CA MET A 206 -8.35 -7.22 3.06
C MET A 206 -9.59 -7.35 2.18
N VAL A 207 -9.55 -8.21 1.16
CA VAL A 207 -10.69 -8.47 0.28
C VAL A 207 -11.86 -9.07 1.06
N ASP A 208 -11.59 -10.03 1.94
CA ASP A 208 -12.60 -10.71 2.76
C ASP A 208 -13.32 -9.74 3.70
N VAL A 209 -12.57 -8.88 4.41
CA VAL A 209 -13.16 -7.85 5.28
C VAL A 209 -13.96 -6.82 4.50
N ALA A 210 -13.49 -6.41 3.31
CA ALA A 210 -14.25 -5.52 2.46
C ALA A 210 -15.57 -6.14 1.97
N ASP A 211 -15.53 -7.42 1.54
CA ASP A 211 -16.71 -8.18 1.10
C ASP A 211 -17.75 -8.29 2.23
N GLU A 212 -17.31 -8.66 3.44
CA GLU A 212 -18.16 -8.76 4.63
C GLU A 212 -18.82 -7.42 5.02
N LEU A 213 -18.18 -6.29 4.74
CA LEU A 213 -18.69 -4.96 5.11
C LEU A 213 -19.59 -4.36 4.04
N LEU A 214 -19.32 -4.65 2.76
CA LEU A 214 -20.12 -4.18 1.63
C LEU A 214 -21.43 -4.98 1.52
N GLY A 215 -21.37 -6.30 1.66
CA GLY A 215 -22.51 -7.19 1.49
C GLY A 215 -22.92 -7.42 0.03
N GLU A 216 -23.97 -8.21 -0.17
CA GLU A 216 -24.30 -8.83 -1.47
C GLU A 216 -24.54 -7.83 -2.62
N TYR A 217 -25.07 -6.64 -2.33
CA TYR A 217 -25.32 -5.62 -3.35
C TYR A 217 -24.07 -5.29 -4.18
N TRP A 218 -22.89 -5.38 -3.55
CA TRP A 218 -21.61 -5.02 -4.17
C TRP A 218 -20.89 -6.20 -4.86
N SER A 219 -21.46 -7.40 -4.82
CA SER A 219 -20.83 -8.63 -5.31
C SER A 219 -20.32 -8.52 -6.74
N ARG A 220 -21.00 -7.75 -7.61
CA ARG A 220 -20.58 -7.56 -9.00
C ARG A 220 -19.20 -6.89 -9.11
N TRP A 221 -18.91 -5.90 -8.28
CA TRP A 221 -17.63 -5.19 -8.26
C TRP A 221 -16.57 -5.92 -7.44
N MET A 222 -16.99 -6.72 -6.47
CA MET A 222 -16.13 -7.59 -5.66
C MET A 222 -15.74 -8.90 -6.36
N ALA A 223 -16.41 -9.28 -7.44
CA ALA A 223 -16.13 -10.52 -8.16
C ALA A 223 -14.67 -10.65 -8.61
N TRP A 224 -14.11 -9.59 -9.20
CA TRP A 224 -12.71 -9.58 -9.64
C TRP A 224 -11.70 -9.67 -8.49
N PRO A 225 -11.73 -8.81 -7.45
CA PRO A 225 -10.77 -8.92 -6.36
C PRO A 225 -10.89 -10.28 -5.63
N LYS A 226 -12.11 -10.82 -5.44
CA LYS A 226 -12.32 -12.16 -4.88
C LYS A 226 -11.67 -13.25 -5.73
N ALA A 227 -11.83 -13.20 -7.05
CA ALA A 227 -11.20 -14.14 -7.97
C ALA A 227 -9.67 -14.07 -7.89
N VAL A 228 -9.09 -12.85 -7.86
CA VAL A 228 -7.64 -12.65 -7.76
C VAL A 228 -7.07 -13.27 -6.49
N VAL A 229 -7.75 -13.10 -5.35
CA VAL A 229 -7.27 -13.65 -4.06
C VAL A 229 -7.76 -15.06 -3.79
N GLY A 230 -8.51 -15.69 -4.71
CA GLY A 230 -9.04 -17.03 -4.57
C GLY A 230 -10.08 -17.20 -3.45
N ILE A 231 -10.94 -16.19 -3.22
CA ILE A 231 -12.16 -16.33 -2.40
C ILE A 231 -13.28 -16.73 -3.36
N GLY A 232 -13.86 -17.92 -3.16
CA GLY A 232 -14.98 -18.40 -3.97
C GLY A 232 -16.22 -17.49 -3.84
N ALA A 233 -17.01 -17.43 -4.90
CA ALA A 233 -18.37 -16.91 -4.86
C ALA A 233 -19.30 -17.88 -4.13
#